data_AF-A0A0F6Q2Y9-F1
#
_entry.id   AF-A0A0F6Q2Y9-F1
#
_cell.length_a   1.000
_cell.length_b   1.000
_cell.length_c   1.000
_cell.angle_alpha   90.00
_cell.angle_beta   90.00
_cell.angle_gamma   90.00
#
_symmetry.space_group_name_H-M   'P 1'
#
loop_
_entity.id
_entity.type
_entity.pdbx_description
1 polymer ?
#
loop_
_entity_poly.entity_id
_entity_poly.type
_entity_poly.pdbx_seq_one_letter_code
_entity_poly.pdbx_strand_id
1 'polypeptide(L)'
;GNRNDYDLWEALGNPGWSYDQVLPYFLKSEDNRNPYLVNTPYHAAGGYLTVQEAPWRTPLSVTFLKGGMELGYENRDINGAKQTGFMLTQATMRRGSRCSTAKAFL
;
A
#
# COMPACT_ATOMS: atom_id res chain seq x y z
N GLY A 1 0.78 6.90 2.88
CA GLY A 1 0.28 8.21 3.35
C GLY A 1 -0.72 8.75 2.35
N ASN A 2 -1.53 9.73 2.74
CA ASN A 2 -2.44 10.41 1.80
C ASN A 2 -1.63 11.42 0.98
N ARG A 3 -2.00 11.63 -0.30
CA ARG A 3 -1.43 12.69 -1.14
C ARG A 3 -1.40 14.05 -0.45
N ASN A 4 -2.50 14.41 0.21
CA ASN A 4 -2.65 15.68 0.93
C ASN A 4 -1.63 15.86 2.05
N ASP A 5 -1.15 14.77 2.68
CA ASP A 5 -0.13 14.86 3.73
C ASP A 5 1.19 15.38 3.16
N TYR A 6 1.61 14.83 2.01
CA TYR A 6 2.85 15.18 1.32
C TYR A 6 2.78 16.57 0.68
N ASP A 7 1.67 16.87 0.00
CA ASP A 7 1.46 18.18 -0.60
C ASP A 7 1.38 19.28 0.46
N LEU A 8 0.81 18.99 1.63
CA LEU A 8 0.84 19.89 2.78
C LEU A 8 2.28 20.10 3.30
N TRP A 9 3.10 19.05 3.37
CA TRP A 9 4.49 19.20 3.79
C TRP A 9 5.29 20.11 2.86
N GLU A 10 5.09 19.98 1.55
CA GLU A 10 5.70 20.90 0.58
C GLU A 10 5.22 22.34 0.79
N ALA A 11 3.90 22.55 0.95
CA ALA A 11 3.31 23.85 1.21
C ALA A 11 3.80 24.51 2.52
N LEU A 12 4.19 23.71 3.51
CA LEU A 12 4.81 24.17 4.77
C LEU A 12 6.29 24.53 4.62
N GLY A 13 6.83 24.54 3.40
CA GLY A 13 8.21 24.97 3.13
C GLY A 13 9.22 23.82 3.10
N ASN A 14 8.80 22.59 2.75
CA ASN A 14 9.69 21.46 2.52
C ASN A 14 9.73 21.10 1.02
N PRO A 15 10.48 21.82 0.16
CA PRO A 15 10.61 21.48 -1.25
C PRO A 15 11.10 20.04 -1.43
N GLY A 16 10.57 19.31 -2.42
CA GLY A 16 10.93 17.91 -2.63
C GLY A 16 9.94 16.92 -2.01
N TRP A 17 9.02 17.38 -1.16
CA TRP A 17 8.13 16.51 -0.38
C TRP A 17 6.70 16.41 -0.91
N SER A 18 6.36 17.02 -2.06
CA SER A 18 5.06 16.79 -2.69
C SER A 18 4.88 15.32 -3.05
N TYR A 19 3.63 14.87 -3.11
CA TYR A 19 3.31 13.47 -3.36
C TYR A 19 3.95 12.96 -4.65
N ASP A 20 3.92 13.77 -5.71
CA ASP A 20 4.45 13.38 -7.01
C ASP A 20 5.99 13.26 -7.00
N GLN A 21 6.68 13.99 -6.10
CA GLN A 21 8.13 13.91 -5.93
C GLN A 21 8.56 12.72 -5.07
N VAL A 22 7.75 12.33 -4.07
CA VAL A 22 8.08 11.21 -3.17
C VAL A 22 7.60 9.85 -3.71
N LEU A 23 6.55 9.81 -4.52
CA LEU A 23 5.99 8.56 -5.07
C LEU A 23 7.04 7.68 -5.75
N PRO A 24 7.96 8.21 -6.60
CA PRO A 24 9.02 7.40 -7.20
C PRO A 24 9.89 6.66 -6.17
N TYR A 25 10.08 7.20 -4.96
CA TYR A 25 10.86 6.55 -3.90
C TYR A 25 10.09 5.43 -3.21
N PHE A 26 8.77 5.57 -3.07
CA PHE A 26 7.92 4.46 -2.60
C PHE A 26 7.95 3.32 -3.61
N LEU A 27 7.74 3.63 -4.90
CA LEU A 27 7.80 2.64 -5.98
C LEU A 27 9.18 1.96 -6.05
N LYS A 28 10.27 2.72 -5.94
CA LYS A 28 11.64 2.15 -5.93
C LYS A 28 11.86 1.16 -4.78
N SER A 29 11.25 1.41 -3.63
CA SER A 29 11.46 0.59 -2.43
C SER A 29 10.60 -0.66 -2.40
N GLU A 30 9.41 -0.61 -3.00
CA GLU A 30 8.39 -1.64 -2.87
C GLU A 30 8.67 -2.87 -3.75
N ASP A 31 8.47 -4.04 -3.16
CA ASP A 31 8.37 -5.31 -3.85
C ASP A 31 7.00 -5.93 -3.57
N ASN A 32 5.97 -5.42 -4.25
CA ASN A 32 4.61 -5.85 -4.06
C ASN A 32 4.37 -7.21 -4.73
N ARG A 33 3.85 -8.18 -3.96
CA ARG A 33 3.58 -9.54 -4.45
C ARG A 33 2.13 -9.77 -4.85
N ASN A 34 1.28 -8.74 -4.85
CA ASN A 34 -0.11 -8.78 -5.29
C ASN A 34 -0.22 -8.38 -6.78
N PRO A 35 -0.37 -9.31 -7.74
CA PRO A 35 -0.23 -9.01 -9.17
C PRO A 35 -1.26 -8.01 -9.73
N TYR A 36 -2.45 -7.94 -9.13
CA TYR A 36 -3.50 -7.01 -9.53
C TYR A 36 -3.21 -5.55 -9.12
N LEU A 37 -2.19 -5.30 -8.28
CA LEU A 37 -1.77 -3.96 -7.87
C LEU A 37 -0.52 -3.48 -8.60
N VAL A 38 0.42 -4.37 -8.92
CA VAL A 38 1.72 -4.03 -9.54
C VAL A 38 1.58 -3.33 -10.90
N ASN A 39 0.43 -3.48 -11.58
CA ASN A 39 0.15 -2.82 -12.86
C ASN A 39 -0.50 -1.42 -12.71
N THR A 40 -0.57 -0.89 -11.48
CA THR A 40 -1.12 0.44 -11.20
C THR A 40 0.00 1.47 -11.02
N PRO A 41 -0.28 2.79 -11.16
CA PRO A 41 0.72 3.82 -10.91
C PRO A 41 1.21 3.94 -9.45
N TYR A 42 0.59 3.21 -8.52
CA TYR A 42 0.78 3.37 -7.07
C TYR A 42 1.62 2.27 -6.44
N HIS A 43 1.92 1.21 -7.18
CA HIS A 43 2.66 0.06 -6.68
C HIS A 43 3.73 -0.40 -7.66
N ALA A 44 4.77 -1.01 -7.12
CA ALA A 44 5.86 -1.58 -7.91
C ALA A 44 6.28 -2.95 -7.38
N ALA A 45 6.98 -3.69 -8.25
CA ALA A 45 7.65 -4.94 -7.89
C ALA A 45 9.15 -4.81 -8.18
N GLY A 46 9.97 -5.62 -7.49
CA GLY A 46 11.42 -5.65 -7.69
C GLY A 46 12.24 -4.75 -6.76
N GLY A 47 11.59 -3.98 -5.88
CA GLY A 47 12.26 -3.29 -4.78
C GLY A 47 12.77 -4.25 -3.69
N TYR A 48 13.22 -3.67 -2.58
CA TYR A 48 13.82 -4.41 -1.48
C TYR A 48 12.82 -4.75 -0.37
N LEU A 49 11.78 -3.93 -0.19
CA LEU A 49 10.79 -4.08 0.88
C LEU A 49 9.60 -4.88 0.36
N THR A 50 9.54 -6.16 0.70
CA THR A 50 8.44 -7.02 0.26
C THR A 50 7.14 -6.62 0.95
N VAL A 51 6.11 -6.35 0.15
CA VAL A 51 4.75 -6.04 0.58
C VAL A 51 3.82 -7.08 -0.01
N GLN A 52 2.98 -7.69 0.82
CA GLN A 52 2.02 -8.68 0.36
C GLN A 52 0.82 -8.80 1.30
N GLU A 53 -0.29 -9.29 0.77
CA GLU A 53 -1.35 -9.87 1.60
C GLU A 53 -0.85 -11.09 2.38
N ALA A 54 -1.49 -11.35 3.53
CA ALA A 54 -1.23 -12.56 4.30
C ALA A 54 -1.55 -13.82 3.47
N PRO A 55 -0.64 -14.81 3.39
CA PRO A 55 -0.89 -16.05 2.66
C PRO A 55 -2.08 -16.85 3.19
N TRP A 56 -2.32 -16.75 4.50
CA TRP A 56 -3.48 -17.34 5.16
C TRP A 56 -4.35 -16.25 5.76
N ARG A 57 -5.66 -16.42 5.65
CA ARG A 57 -6.67 -15.50 6.18
C ARG A 57 -7.83 -16.29 6.74
N THR A 58 -8.50 -15.73 7.75
CA THR A 58 -9.75 -16.31 8.24
C THR A 58 -10.89 -15.97 7.27
N PRO A 59 -11.99 -16.75 7.27
CA PRO A 59 -13.20 -16.38 6.53
C PRO A 59 -13.75 -15.00 6.93
N LEU A 60 -13.51 -14.57 8.18
CA LEU A 60 -13.94 -13.26 8.68
C LEU A 60 -13.35 -12.09 7.88
N SER A 61 -12.12 -12.21 7.37
CA SER A 61 -11.53 -11.16 6.53
C SER A 61 -12.36 -10.91 5.27
N VAL A 62 -12.91 -11.96 4.66
CA VAL A 62 -13.77 -11.84 3.48
C VAL A 62 -15.16 -11.32 3.87
N THR A 63 -15.72 -11.81 4.99
CA THR A 63 -17.01 -11.33 5.50
C THR A 63 -16.97 -9.84 5.84
N PHE A 64 -15.86 -9.36 6.40
CA PHE A 64 -15.67 -7.94 6.71
C PHE A 64 -15.72 -7.06 5.44
N LEU A 65 -15.08 -7.49 4.35
CA LEU A 65 -15.15 -6.79 3.06
C LEU A 65 -16.57 -6.75 2.52
N LYS A 66 -17.29 -7.88 2.59
CA LYS A 66 -18.68 -7.97 2.13
C LYS A 66 -19.58 -7.02 2.91
N GLY A 67 -19.43 -6.95 4.24
CA GLY A 67 -20.17 -5.99 5.06
C GLY A 67 -19.91 -4.54 4.66
N GLY A 68 -18.66 -4.19 4.33
CA GLY A 68 -18.34 -2.87 3.77
C GLY A 68 -19.05 -2.59 2.44
N MET A 69 -19.13 -3.59 1.57
CA MET A 69 -19.84 -3.49 0.29
C MET A 69 -21.36 -3.34 0.47
N GLU A 70 -21.96 -4.02 1.45
CA GLU A 70 -23.38 -3.89 1.79
C GLU A 70 -23.74 -2.47 2.28
N LEU A 71 -22.78 -1.77 2.89
CA LEU A 71 -22.92 -0.36 3.28
C LEU A 71 -22.67 0.61 2.11
N GLY A 72 -22.41 0.10 0.90
CA GLY A 72 -22.18 0.91 -0.30
C GLY A 72 -20.73 1.33 -0.54
N TYR A 73 -19.77 0.81 0.24
CA TYR A 73 -18.34 1.09 -0.01
C TYR A 73 -17.76 0.14 -1.06
N GLU A 74 -16.81 0.63 -1.84
CA GLU A 74 -16.10 -0.21 -2.82
C GLU A 74 -14.96 -1.02 -2.17
N ASN A 75 -14.77 -2.24 -2.67
CA ASN A 75 -13.54 -2.99 -2.45
C ASN A 75 -12.48 -2.50 -3.44
N ARG A 76 -11.47 -1.75 -2.96
CA ARG A 76 -10.48 -1.06 -3.79
C ARG A 76 -9.15 -0.95 -3.05
N ASP A 77 -8.08 -0.68 -3.79
CA ASP A 77 -6.78 -0.35 -3.19
C ASP A 77 -6.85 0.95 -2.34
N ILE A 78 -6.68 0.82 -1.03
CA ILE A 78 -6.71 1.94 -0.08
C ILE A 78 -5.39 2.73 -0.06
N ASN A 79 -4.34 2.22 -0.71
CA ASN A 79 -3.05 2.91 -0.88
C ASN A 79 -2.90 3.56 -2.27
N GLY A 80 -3.91 3.42 -3.13
CA GLY A 80 -3.93 4.00 -4.47
C GLY A 80 -4.59 5.37 -4.56
N ALA A 81 -5.20 5.65 -5.72
CA ALA A 81 -5.80 6.94 -6.05
C ALA A 81 -6.87 7.42 -5.04
N LYS A 82 -7.68 6.50 -4.52
CA LYS A 82 -8.78 6.77 -3.60
C LYS A 82 -8.64 5.86 -2.39
N GLN A 83 -8.42 6.46 -1.23
CA GLN A 83 -8.19 5.69 0.00
C GLN A 83 -9.47 5.21 0.67
N THR A 84 -10.61 5.86 0.40
CA THR A 84 -11.91 5.48 0.96
C THR A 84 -12.42 4.20 0.33
N GLY A 85 -12.52 3.14 1.14
CA GLY A 85 -13.03 1.84 0.73
C GLY A 85 -12.56 0.76 1.67
N PHE A 86 -12.74 -0.48 1.24
CA PHE A 86 -12.28 -1.67 1.96
C PHE A 86 -11.27 -2.42 1.10
N MET A 87 -10.28 -3.03 1.72
CA MET A 87 -9.39 -3.98 1.06
C MET A 87 -8.85 -4.99 2.06
N LEU A 88 -8.33 -6.08 1.53
CA LEU A 88 -7.49 -6.98 2.31
C LEU A 88 -6.17 -6.29 2.60
N THR A 89 -5.87 -6.15 3.89
CA THR A 89 -4.68 -5.42 4.32
C THR A 89 -3.41 -6.10 3.83
N GLN A 90 -2.54 -5.29 3.24
CA GLN A 90 -1.17 -5.66 2.93
C GLN A 90 -0.29 -5.42 4.15
N ALA A 91 0.79 -6.19 4.24
CA ALA A 91 1.80 -6.03 5.27
C ALA A 91 3.20 -6.07 4.65
N THR A 92 4.17 -5.44 5.33
CA THR A 92 5.59 -5.64 5.07
C THR A 92 5.98 -7.04 5.52
N MET A 93 5.86 -7.99 4.60
CA MET A 93 5.93 -9.42 4.86
C MET A 93 6.68 -10.11 3.72
N ARG A 94 7.53 -11.07 4.08
CA ARG A 94 8.22 -11.95 3.13
C ARG A 94 8.05 -13.38 3.61
N ARG A 95 7.35 -14.21 2.82
CA ARG A 95 7.09 -15.63 3.11
C ARG A 95 6.44 -15.84 4.49
N GLY A 96 5.39 -15.07 4.81
CA GLY A 96 4.67 -15.22 6.09
C GLY A 96 5.37 -14.60 7.32
N SER A 97 6.60 -14.09 7.17
CA SER A 97 7.36 -13.44 8.25
C SER A 97 7.48 -11.94 8.02
N ARG A 98 7.64 -11.15 9.09
CA ARG A 98 7.91 -9.71 8.98
C ARG A 98 9.09 -9.44 8.05
N CYS A 99 8.90 -8.55 7.08
CA CYS A 99 9.98 -7.93 6.32
C CYS A 99 10.39 -6.63 7.01
N SER A 100 11.33 -6.73 7.97
CA SER A 100 11.88 -5.56 8.65
C SER A 100 12.75 -4.73 7.70
N THR A 101 13.07 -3.50 8.10
CA THR A 101 14.04 -2.65 7.38
C THR A 101 15.40 -3.33 7.25
N ALA A 102 15.88 -3.99 8.31
CA ALA A 102 17.10 -4.78 8.25
C ALA A 102 17.01 -5.92 7.22
N LYS A 103 15.90 -6.68 7.16
CA LYS A 103 15.74 -7.77 6.16
C LYS A 103 15.62 -7.25 4.72
N ALA A 104 15.12 -6.04 4.56
CA ALA A 104 14.94 -5.43 3.25
C ALA A 104 16.25 -4.83 2.74
N PHE A 105 16.93 -4.03 3.56
CA PHE A 105 17.97 -3.09 3.11
C PHE A 105 19.39 -3.38 3.61
N LEU A 106 19.59 -4.41 4.45
CA LEU A 106 20.90 -4.87 4.95
C LEU A 106 21.09 -6.36 4.61
#